data_AF-K3YJH3-F1
#
_entry.id   AF-K3YJH3-F1
#
_cell.length_a   1.000
_cell.length_b   1.000
_cell.length_c   1.000
_cell.angle_alpha   90.00
_cell.angle_beta   90.00
_cell.angle_gamma   90.00
#
_symmetry.space_group_name_H-M   'P 1'
#
loop_
_entity.id
_entity.type
_entity.pdbx_description
1 polymer ?
#
loop_
_entity_poly.entity_id
_entity_poly.type
_entity_poly.pdbx_seq_one_letter_code
_entity_poly.pdbx_strand_id
1 'polypeptide(L)'
;MFGQGTSQEKAILEVNLEAAKQIARELRLRDIGGIIVVDFIDMTDDSNKRLVYEEMKKAVEKDRSTVGVSELSKLGLMEITRKRVRPSVTFMISEPCTCCHGTGRVEALDTSFSKIEREICRRLAASRRKSDPEKPKSWPRFVLRVDHEMCTYLTSGKKTKLGLLSSSLKVWILLKIARGFSRGAFELLPYSEEKENGEEKETSSESPQKEGSPKLSVFPIKKWMSRAKRAK
;
A
#
# COMPACT_ATOMS: atom_id res chain seq x y z
N MET A 1 -46.06 -7.83 -20.09
CA MET A 1 -44.99 -7.80 -19.07
C MET A 1 -45.03 -6.43 -18.41
N PHE A 2 -45.64 -6.30 -17.23
CA PHE A 2 -45.72 -5.03 -16.49
C PHE A 2 -45.68 -5.34 -14.99
N GLY A 3 -44.76 -4.72 -14.24
CA GLY A 3 -44.68 -4.91 -12.78
C GLY A 3 -43.29 -4.78 -12.12
N GLN A 4 -42.18 -4.84 -12.89
CA GLN A 4 -40.83 -4.80 -12.29
C GLN A 4 -40.36 -3.39 -11.89
N GLY A 5 -40.68 -2.35 -12.67
CA GLY A 5 -40.20 -0.98 -12.42
C GLY A 5 -40.59 -0.40 -11.06
N THR A 6 -41.87 -0.47 -10.70
CA THR A 6 -42.38 0.06 -9.41
C THR A 6 -41.85 -0.70 -8.20
N SER A 7 -41.54 -2.00 -8.35
CA SER A 7 -40.89 -2.78 -7.28
C SER A 7 -39.43 -2.40 -7.08
N GLN A 8 -38.72 -2.07 -8.17
CA GLN A 8 -37.32 -1.65 -8.13
C GLN A 8 -37.17 -0.25 -7.52
N GLU A 9 -37.97 0.73 -7.94
CA GLU A 9 -37.95 2.09 -7.38
C GLU A 9 -38.23 2.10 -5.87
N LYS A 10 -39.19 1.29 -5.42
CA LYS A 10 -39.48 1.11 -3.99
C LYS A 10 -38.30 0.50 -3.23
N ALA A 11 -37.65 -0.54 -3.78
CA ALA A 11 -36.49 -1.17 -3.16
C ALA A 11 -35.28 -0.21 -3.07
N ILE A 12 -35.05 0.61 -4.10
CA ILE A 12 -34.03 1.66 -4.12
C ILE A 12 -34.28 2.67 -2.99
N LEU A 13 -35.53 3.17 -2.86
CA LEU A 13 -35.92 4.07 -1.78
C LEU A 13 -35.68 3.44 -0.40
N GLU A 14 -36.12 2.19 -0.20
CA GLU A 14 -35.98 1.49 1.09
C GLU A 14 -34.50 1.33 1.49
N VAL A 15 -33.64 0.95 0.55
CA VAL A 15 -32.18 0.85 0.77
C VAL A 15 -31.57 2.22 1.09
N ASN A 16 -31.92 3.27 0.34
CA ASN A 16 -31.40 4.62 0.60
C ASN A 16 -31.86 5.17 1.96
N LEU A 17 -33.10 4.91 2.38
CA LEU A 17 -33.63 5.30 3.69
C LEU A 17 -32.91 4.58 4.85
N GLU A 18 -32.60 3.29 4.71
CA GLU A 18 -31.83 2.59 5.74
C GLU A 18 -30.36 3.01 5.73
N ALA A 19 -29.77 3.23 4.55
CA ALA A 19 -28.42 3.78 4.42
C ALA A 19 -28.29 5.14 5.13
N ALA A 20 -29.27 6.04 4.99
CA ALA A 20 -29.27 7.34 5.69
C ALA A 20 -29.18 7.19 7.22
N LYS A 21 -29.97 6.28 7.81
CA LYS A 21 -29.93 5.97 9.26
C LYS A 21 -28.58 5.40 9.69
N GLN A 22 -28.03 4.46 8.91
CA GLN A 22 -26.74 3.84 9.24
C GLN A 22 -25.56 4.81 9.09
N ILE A 23 -25.56 5.66 8.06
CA ILE A 23 -24.55 6.72 7.88
C ILE A 23 -24.56 7.65 9.09
N ALA A 24 -25.72 8.20 9.47
CA ALA A 24 -25.82 9.08 10.65
C ALA A 24 -25.37 8.38 11.95
N ARG A 25 -25.61 7.08 12.09
CA ARG A 25 -25.13 6.26 13.22
C ARG A 25 -23.60 6.09 13.20
N GLU A 26 -23.01 5.75 12.06
CA GLU A 26 -21.57 5.55 11.92
C GLU A 26 -20.77 6.86 12.04
N LEU A 27 -21.31 7.99 11.57
CA LEU A 27 -20.72 9.32 11.78
C LEU A 27 -20.52 9.63 13.27
N ARG A 28 -21.51 9.31 14.11
CA ARG A 28 -21.43 9.45 15.58
C ARG A 28 -20.44 8.47 16.20
N LEU A 29 -20.53 7.19 15.85
CA LEU A 29 -19.71 6.13 16.46
C LEU A 29 -18.21 6.28 16.15
N ARG A 30 -17.87 6.66 14.92
CA ARG A 30 -16.48 6.87 14.47
C ARG A 30 -15.98 8.29 14.68
N ASP A 31 -16.87 9.21 15.07
CA ASP A 31 -16.67 10.65 15.16
C ASP A 31 -16.01 11.24 13.91
N ILE A 32 -16.62 10.95 12.77
CA ILE A 32 -16.23 11.53 11.48
C ILE A 32 -16.75 12.98 11.46
N GLY A 33 -15.91 13.92 11.03
CA GLY A 33 -16.26 15.35 10.99
C GLY A 33 -15.46 16.08 9.93
N GLY A 34 -15.97 17.26 9.54
CA GLY A 34 -15.58 17.95 8.31
C GLY A 34 -16.69 17.87 7.26
N ILE A 35 -16.29 17.94 6.00
CA ILE A 35 -17.16 17.76 4.83
C ILE A 35 -17.24 16.25 4.53
N ILE A 36 -18.46 15.76 4.37
CA ILE A 36 -18.80 14.38 4.05
C ILE A 36 -19.70 14.44 2.81
N VAL A 37 -19.44 13.56 1.84
CA VAL A 37 -20.28 13.42 0.64
C VAL A 37 -20.85 12.00 0.64
N VAL A 38 -22.16 11.89 0.41
CA VAL A 38 -22.87 10.62 0.29
C VAL A 38 -23.41 10.50 -1.13
N ASP A 39 -23.02 9.43 -1.80
CA ASP A 39 -23.54 9.02 -3.10
C ASP A 39 -24.63 7.97 -2.86
N PHE A 40 -25.90 8.36 -3.07
CA PHE A 40 -27.05 7.47 -2.91
C PHE A 40 -27.35 6.76 -4.22
N ILE A 41 -28.06 5.63 -4.18
CA ILE A 41 -28.51 4.96 -5.41
C ILE A 41 -29.45 5.90 -6.16
N ASP A 42 -29.22 6.07 -7.47
CA ASP A 42 -29.99 6.96 -8.34
C ASP A 42 -31.51 6.76 -8.20
N MET A 43 -32.22 7.88 -8.05
CA MET A 43 -33.68 7.93 -7.97
C MET A 43 -34.22 8.83 -9.09
N THR A 44 -35.19 8.31 -9.83
CA THR A 44 -35.93 9.00 -10.90
C THR A 44 -36.83 10.09 -10.34
N ASP A 45 -37.65 9.74 -9.35
CA ASP A 45 -38.61 10.63 -8.69
C ASP A 45 -37.93 11.53 -7.63
N ASP A 46 -38.17 12.83 -7.74
CA ASP A 46 -37.72 13.84 -6.77
C ASP A 46 -38.41 13.71 -5.41
N SER A 47 -39.62 13.12 -5.35
CA SER A 47 -40.30 12.82 -4.09
C SER A 47 -39.48 11.83 -3.24
N ASN A 48 -38.90 10.80 -3.87
CA ASN A 48 -38.03 9.82 -3.23
C ASN A 48 -36.72 10.46 -2.74
N LYS A 49 -36.12 11.37 -3.52
CA LYS A 49 -34.96 12.17 -3.09
C LYS A 49 -35.29 12.99 -1.84
N ARG A 50 -36.49 13.59 -1.79
CA ARG A 50 -36.93 14.37 -0.62
C ARG A 50 -37.10 13.50 0.62
N LEU A 51 -37.66 12.30 0.49
CA LEU A 51 -37.80 11.36 1.60
C LEU A 51 -36.43 10.96 2.19
N VAL A 52 -35.43 10.70 1.34
CA VAL A 52 -34.06 10.39 1.79
C VAL A 52 -33.40 11.58 2.50
N TYR A 53 -33.62 12.80 2.01
CA TYR A 53 -33.16 14.02 2.69
C TYR A 53 -33.78 14.19 4.09
N GLU A 54 -35.10 14.10 4.22
CA GLU A 54 -35.76 14.27 5.52
C GLU A 54 -35.40 13.14 6.51
N GLU A 55 -35.25 11.89 6.06
CA GLU A 55 -34.80 10.80 6.94
C GLU A 55 -33.33 10.96 7.36
N MET A 56 -32.43 11.44 6.49
CA MET A 56 -31.05 11.79 6.89
C MET A 56 -31.07 12.90 7.96
N LYS A 57 -31.82 13.99 7.71
CA LYS A 57 -31.94 15.14 8.63
C LYS A 57 -32.42 14.68 10.02
N LYS A 58 -33.50 13.90 10.07
CA LYS A 58 -34.03 13.27 11.28
C LYS A 58 -33.05 12.29 11.94
N ALA A 59 -32.26 11.55 11.14
CA ALA A 59 -31.27 10.62 11.67
C ALA A 59 -30.06 11.32 12.31
N VAL A 60 -29.72 12.54 11.88
CA VAL A 60 -28.63 13.35 12.47
C VAL A 60 -29.06 14.22 13.66
N GLU A 61 -30.35 14.43 13.92
CA GLU A 61 -30.86 15.13 15.13
C GLU A 61 -30.37 14.50 16.45
N LYS A 62 -30.02 13.21 16.42
CA LYS A 62 -29.44 12.47 17.56
C LYS A 62 -27.93 12.73 17.77
N ASP A 63 -27.29 13.55 16.93
CA ASP A 63 -25.89 13.95 17.10
C ASP A 63 -25.76 15.11 18.09
N ARG A 64 -24.66 15.11 18.85
CA ARG A 64 -24.31 16.19 19.78
C ARG A 64 -23.53 17.30 19.10
N SER A 65 -22.94 17.02 17.93
CA SER A 65 -22.22 17.99 17.11
C SER A 65 -23.20 18.71 16.18
N THR A 66 -22.92 19.96 15.83
CA THR A 66 -23.66 20.66 14.78
C THR A 66 -23.48 19.92 13.44
N VAL A 67 -24.59 19.52 12.83
CA VAL A 67 -24.62 18.88 11.51
C VAL A 67 -25.51 19.70 10.57
N GLY A 68 -24.96 20.11 9.42
CA GLY A 68 -25.73 20.60 8.27
C GLY A 68 -25.85 19.49 7.22
N VAL A 69 -27.01 19.38 6.56
CA VAL A 69 -27.31 18.40 5.51
C VAL A 69 -27.90 19.15 4.32
N SER A 70 -27.37 18.94 3.12
CA SER A 70 -27.93 19.46 1.87
C SER A 70 -29.02 18.53 1.32
N GLU A 71 -29.86 19.05 0.43
CA GLU A 71 -30.64 18.21 -0.47
C GLU A 71 -29.71 17.48 -1.47
N LEU A 72 -30.21 16.45 -2.15
CA LEU A 72 -29.43 15.76 -3.19
C LEU A 72 -29.19 16.72 -4.36
N SER A 73 -27.93 16.86 -4.76
CA SER A 73 -27.51 17.66 -5.91
C SER A 73 -28.01 17.07 -7.24
N LYS A 74 -27.84 17.83 -8.32
CA LYS A 74 -28.10 17.36 -9.70
C LYS A 74 -27.26 16.14 -10.11
N LEU A 75 -26.21 15.81 -9.36
CA LEU A 75 -25.34 14.66 -9.57
C LEU A 75 -25.68 13.47 -8.63
N GLY A 76 -26.81 13.51 -7.91
CA GLY A 76 -27.19 12.48 -6.93
C GLY A 76 -26.50 12.60 -5.55
N LEU A 77 -25.43 13.39 -5.46
CA LEU A 77 -24.64 13.54 -4.24
C LEU A 77 -25.34 14.41 -3.18
N MET A 78 -25.32 13.96 -1.93
CA MET A 78 -25.71 14.71 -0.74
C MET A 78 -24.46 15.18 0.03
N GLU A 79 -24.42 16.46 0.40
CA GLU A 79 -23.35 17.06 1.19
C GLU A 79 -23.76 17.15 2.67
N ILE A 80 -22.85 16.76 3.56
CA ILE A 80 -23.04 16.82 5.01
C ILE A 80 -21.84 17.54 5.62
N THR A 81 -22.10 18.55 6.44
CA THR A 81 -21.07 19.27 7.20
C THR A 81 -21.24 18.96 8.68
N ARG A 82 -20.27 18.29 9.30
CA ARG A 82 -20.31 17.94 10.73
C ARG A 82 -19.17 18.60 11.48
N LYS A 83 -19.47 19.44 12.47
CA LYS A 83 -18.47 20.14 13.29
C LYS A 83 -17.53 19.13 13.95
N ARG A 84 -16.22 19.24 13.67
CA ARG A 84 -15.19 18.37 14.26
C ARG A 84 -14.84 18.86 15.66
N VAL A 85 -15.10 18.03 16.68
CA VAL A 85 -14.84 18.35 18.09
C VAL A 85 -13.53 17.72 18.59
N ARG A 86 -13.19 16.53 18.08
CA ARG A 86 -11.96 15.78 18.42
C ARG A 86 -11.45 15.03 17.17
N PRO A 87 -10.26 14.39 17.22
CA PRO A 87 -9.83 13.46 16.19
C PRO A 87 -10.81 12.29 16.06
N SER A 88 -10.95 11.77 14.83
CA SER A 88 -11.84 10.63 14.57
C SER A 88 -11.27 9.36 15.20
N VAL A 89 -12.14 8.40 15.54
CA VAL A 89 -11.74 7.17 16.24
C VAL A 89 -10.66 6.43 15.46
N THR A 90 -10.82 6.27 14.14
CA THR A 90 -9.80 5.66 13.26
C THR A 90 -8.44 6.34 13.41
N PHE A 91 -8.38 7.67 13.38
CA PHE A 91 -7.11 8.41 13.49
C PHE A 91 -6.42 8.19 14.85
N MET A 92 -7.18 7.97 15.93
CA MET A 92 -6.61 7.71 17.25
C MET A 92 -6.09 6.28 17.44
N ILE A 93 -6.53 5.31 16.61
CA ILE A 93 -6.21 3.88 16.76
C ILE A 93 -5.43 3.29 15.57
N SER A 94 -5.04 4.10 14.59
CA SER A 94 -4.38 3.62 13.37
C SER A 94 -3.19 4.50 12.99
N GLU A 95 -2.13 3.87 12.48
CA GLU A 95 -1.00 4.53 11.85
C GLU A 95 -1.13 4.50 10.31
N PRO A 96 -0.50 5.44 9.58
CA PRO A 96 -0.48 5.40 8.12
C PRO A 96 0.14 4.10 7.58
N CYS A 97 -0.52 3.45 6.61
CA CYS A 97 -0.02 2.22 6.02
C CYS A 97 1.37 2.41 5.38
N THR A 98 2.36 1.63 5.81
CA THR A 98 3.74 1.71 5.32
C THR A 98 3.92 1.26 3.87
N CYS A 99 2.95 0.53 3.29
CA CYS A 99 3.02 0.04 1.91
C CYS A 99 2.45 1.01 0.88
N CYS A 100 1.37 1.74 1.23
CA CYS A 100 0.65 2.62 0.30
C CYS A 100 0.54 4.07 0.76
N HIS A 101 1.02 4.40 1.96
CA HIS A 101 0.96 5.73 2.58
C HIS A 101 -0.43 6.39 2.54
N GLY A 102 -1.48 5.58 2.70
CA GLY A 102 -2.89 6.03 2.70
C GLY A 102 -3.56 6.11 1.32
N THR A 103 -2.84 5.85 0.22
CA THR A 103 -3.43 5.91 -1.15
C THR A 103 -4.37 4.74 -1.47
N GLY A 104 -4.37 3.67 -0.68
CA GLY A 104 -5.14 2.45 -0.93
C GLY A 104 -4.68 1.67 -2.18
N ARG A 105 -3.58 2.07 -2.82
CA ARG A 105 -3.05 1.45 -4.04
C ARG A 105 -1.55 1.22 -3.91
N VAL A 106 -1.04 0.20 -4.57
CA VAL A 106 0.39 -0.09 -4.71
C VAL A 106 0.74 -0.14 -6.19
N GLU A 107 1.98 0.22 -6.55
CA GLU A 107 2.40 0.24 -7.95
C GLU A 107 2.33 -1.17 -8.57
N ALA A 108 1.94 -1.26 -9.85
CA ALA A 108 1.91 -2.54 -10.56
C ALA A 108 3.34 -3.02 -10.86
N LEU A 109 3.57 -4.33 -10.75
CA LEU A 109 4.90 -4.92 -10.99
C LEU A 109 5.38 -4.69 -12.43
N ASP A 110 4.49 -4.62 -13.42
CA ASP A 110 4.83 -4.21 -14.79
C ASP A 110 5.33 -2.75 -14.86
N THR A 111 4.72 -1.82 -14.11
CA THR A 111 5.18 -0.42 -14.03
C THR A 111 6.55 -0.32 -13.36
N SER A 112 6.74 -1.01 -12.25
CA SER A 112 8.04 -1.07 -11.57
C SER A 112 9.10 -1.76 -12.44
N PHE A 113 8.74 -2.77 -13.23
CA PHE A 113 9.62 -3.41 -14.22
C PHE A 113 10.04 -2.44 -15.34
N SER A 114 9.13 -1.64 -15.88
CA SER A 114 9.49 -0.57 -16.84
C SER A 114 10.39 0.49 -16.22
N LYS A 115 10.32 0.75 -14.90
CA LYS A 115 11.30 1.61 -14.20
C LYS A 115 12.68 0.96 -14.11
N ILE A 116 12.76 -0.35 -13.83
CA ILE A 116 14.03 -1.11 -13.83
C ILE A 116 14.69 -1.03 -15.21
N GLU A 117 13.92 -1.30 -16.28
CA GLU A 117 14.40 -1.20 -17.66
C GLU A 117 14.95 0.20 -17.99
N ARG A 118 14.17 1.25 -17.70
CA ARG A 118 14.59 2.65 -17.93
C ARG A 118 15.84 3.02 -17.14
N GLU A 119 15.97 2.58 -15.89
CA GLU A 119 17.14 2.86 -15.05
C GLU A 119 18.41 2.14 -15.56
N ILE A 120 18.28 0.91 -16.07
CA ILE A 120 19.39 0.22 -16.76
C ILE A 120 19.78 1.01 -18.02
N CYS A 121 18.83 1.33 -18.89
CA CYS A 121 19.08 2.11 -20.11
C CYS A 121 19.75 3.47 -19.83
N ARG A 122 19.32 4.17 -18.77
CA ARG A 122 19.92 5.44 -18.33
C ARG A 122 21.39 5.28 -17.92
N ARG A 123 21.74 4.20 -17.21
CA ARG A 123 23.13 3.90 -16.83
C ARG A 123 23.99 3.46 -18.01
N LEU A 124 23.42 2.72 -18.96
CA LEU A 124 24.09 2.39 -20.21
C LEU A 124 24.42 3.65 -21.02
N ALA A 125 23.47 4.58 -21.17
CA ALA A 125 23.68 5.85 -21.87
C ALA A 125 24.72 6.76 -21.18
N ALA A 126 24.80 6.74 -19.84
CA ALA A 126 25.83 7.46 -19.08
C ALA A 126 27.22 6.80 -19.15
N SER A 127 27.31 5.51 -19.48
CA SER A 127 28.57 4.79 -19.61
C SER A 127 29.23 5.07 -20.97
N ARG A 128 30.46 5.60 -20.95
CA ARG A 128 31.27 5.77 -22.18
C ARG A 128 31.77 4.45 -22.77
N ARG A 129 31.57 3.30 -22.10
CA ARG A 129 31.98 1.99 -22.60
C ARG A 129 30.93 1.46 -23.58
N LYS A 130 31.23 1.46 -24.88
CA LYS A 130 30.47 0.70 -25.87
C LYS A 130 30.71 -0.79 -25.64
N SER A 131 29.67 -1.51 -25.23
CA SER A 131 29.68 -2.97 -25.17
C SER A 131 29.59 -3.56 -26.57
N ASP A 132 30.44 -4.54 -26.86
CA ASP A 132 30.44 -5.25 -28.14
C ASP A 132 29.25 -6.24 -28.15
N PRO A 133 28.26 -6.08 -29.06
CA PRO A 133 27.09 -6.95 -29.11
C PRO A 133 27.43 -8.43 -29.30
N GLU A 134 28.53 -8.73 -29.99
CA GLU A 134 28.96 -10.08 -30.34
C GLU A 134 29.76 -10.78 -29.23
N LYS A 135 30.16 -10.05 -28.17
CA LYS A 135 30.95 -10.59 -27.05
C LYS A 135 30.19 -10.48 -25.72
N PRO A 136 29.40 -11.50 -25.32
CA PRO A 136 28.65 -11.52 -24.05
C PRO A 136 29.49 -11.34 -22.78
N LYS A 137 30.81 -11.61 -22.83
CA LYS A 137 31.74 -11.33 -21.72
C LYS A 137 32.01 -9.82 -21.53
N SER A 138 31.75 -8.98 -22.55
CA SER A 138 31.93 -7.52 -22.49
C SER A 138 30.67 -6.76 -22.03
N TRP A 139 29.55 -7.45 -21.88
CA TRP A 139 28.27 -6.86 -21.50
C TRP A 139 28.32 -6.29 -20.08
N PRO A 140 27.80 -5.07 -19.83
CA PRO A 140 27.80 -4.46 -18.51
C PRO A 140 27.06 -5.32 -17.49
N ARG A 141 27.64 -5.42 -16.29
CA ARG A 141 27.14 -6.23 -15.19
C ARG A 141 26.49 -5.33 -14.14
N PHE A 142 25.28 -5.67 -13.72
CA PHE A 142 24.53 -4.97 -12.68
C PHE A 142 24.06 -5.95 -11.61
N VAL A 143 23.94 -5.47 -10.38
CA VAL A 143 23.22 -6.15 -9.30
C VAL A 143 21.87 -5.47 -9.16
N LEU A 144 20.79 -6.23 -9.30
CA LEU A 144 19.42 -5.78 -9.13
C LEU A 144 18.88 -6.34 -7.81
N ARG A 145 18.71 -5.47 -6.82
CA ARG A 145 18.10 -5.80 -5.53
C ARG A 145 16.61 -5.50 -5.59
N VAL A 146 15.76 -6.46 -5.21
CA VAL A 146 14.29 -6.35 -5.28
C VAL A 146 13.63 -7.00 -4.07
N ASP A 147 12.35 -6.72 -3.84
CA ASP A 147 11.51 -7.49 -2.91
C ASP A 147 11.18 -8.91 -3.45
N HIS A 148 10.53 -9.72 -2.62
CA HIS A 148 10.21 -11.11 -2.93
C HIS A 148 9.13 -11.30 -4.02
N GLU A 149 8.11 -10.43 -4.08
CA GLU A 149 7.08 -10.48 -5.12
C GLU A 149 7.67 -10.09 -6.48
N MET A 150 8.45 -9.00 -6.52
CA MET A 150 9.14 -8.58 -7.74
C MET A 150 10.14 -9.65 -8.22
N CYS A 151 10.88 -10.29 -7.31
CA CYS A 151 11.74 -11.43 -7.66
C CYS A 151 10.94 -12.54 -8.35
N THR A 152 9.85 -12.99 -7.72
CA THR A 152 8.97 -14.06 -8.23
C THR A 152 8.39 -13.71 -9.60
N TYR A 153 7.93 -12.48 -9.77
CA TYR A 153 7.41 -11.95 -11.02
C TYR A 153 8.48 -11.91 -12.13
N LEU A 154 9.70 -11.44 -11.83
CA LEU A 154 10.82 -11.38 -12.77
C LEU A 154 11.28 -12.76 -13.26
N THR A 155 11.24 -13.77 -12.38
CA THR A 155 11.64 -15.15 -12.66
C THR A 155 10.48 -16.05 -13.10
N SER A 156 9.26 -15.52 -13.24
CA SER A 156 8.09 -16.32 -13.62
C SER A 156 8.12 -16.77 -15.09
N GLY A 157 7.56 -17.95 -15.34
CA GLY A 157 7.37 -18.52 -16.68
C GLY A 157 8.62 -19.15 -17.33
N LYS A 158 8.42 -19.81 -18.48
CA LYS A 158 9.50 -20.49 -19.23
C LYS A 158 10.48 -19.52 -19.90
N LYS A 159 10.03 -18.32 -20.27
CA LYS A 159 10.83 -17.20 -20.76
C LYS A 159 10.71 -16.09 -19.72
N THR A 160 11.66 -16.01 -18.80
CA THR A 160 11.60 -15.07 -17.67
C THR A 160 11.69 -13.63 -18.15
N LYS A 161 10.95 -12.71 -17.51
CA LYS A 161 11.00 -11.27 -17.84
C LYS A 161 12.42 -10.72 -17.66
N LEU A 162 13.15 -11.21 -16.64
CA LEU A 162 14.56 -10.89 -16.43
C LEU A 162 15.47 -11.36 -17.58
N GLY A 163 15.28 -12.59 -18.08
CA GLY A 163 16.07 -13.14 -19.18
C GLY A 163 15.82 -12.41 -20.51
N LEU A 164 14.57 -12.02 -20.76
CA LEU A 164 14.21 -11.17 -21.90
C LEU A 164 14.85 -9.79 -21.81
N LEU A 165 14.78 -9.14 -20.63
CA LEU A 165 15.39 -7.83 -20.38
C LEU A 165 16.92 -7.86 -20.57
N SER A 166 17.59 -8.83 -19.94
CA SER A 166 19.04 -9.05 -20.06
C SER A 166 19.48 -9.28 -21.51
N SER A 167 18.73 -10.09 -22.26
CA SER A 167 19.02 -10.41 -23.66
C SER A 167 18.73 -9.26 -24.62
N SER A 168 17.73 -8.43 -24.31
CA SER A 168 17.35 -7.23 -25.09
C SER A 168 18.39 -6.13 -24.93
N LEU A 169 18.68 -5.75 -23.67
CA LEU A 169 19.59 -4.65 -23.35
C LEU A 169 21.08 -5.01 -23.41
N LYS A 170 21.42 -6.28 -23.67
CA LYS A 170 22.82 -6.79 -23.72
C LYS A 170 23.58 -6.53 -22.41
N VAL A 171 22.96 -6.93 -21.29
CA VAL A 171 23.50 -6.75 -19.94
C VAL A 171 23.41 -8.02 -19.11
N TRP A 172 24.32 -8.19 -18.17
CA TRP A 172 24.20 -9.19 -17.10
C TRP A 172 23.50 -8.58 -15.89
N ILE A 173 22.48 -9.27 -15.37
CA ILE A 173 21.74 -8.83 -14.19
C ILE A 173 21.80 -9.92 -13.13
N LEU A 174 22.51 -9.66 -12.03
CA LEU A 174 22.51 -10.51 -10.84
C LEU A 174 21.34 -10.10 -9.94
N LEU A 175 20.31 -10.94 -9.86
CA LEU A 175 19.15 -10.70 -9.00
C LEU A 175 19.49 -11.06 -7.55
N LYS A 176 19.20 -10.15 -6.61
CA LYS A 176 19.29 -10.40 -5.16
C LYS A 176 17.98 -9.99 -4.48
N ILE A 177 17.49 -10.78 -3.52
CA ILE A 177 16.32 -10.40 -2.72
C ILE A 177 16.79 -9.56 -1.53
N ALA A 178 16.21 -8.36 -1.36
CA ALA A 178 16.45 -7.49 -0.22
C ALA A 178 15.30 -7.57 0.80
N ARG A 179 15.64 -7.66 2.09
CA ARG A 179 14.66 -7.55 3.18
C ARG A 179 14.35 -6.07 3.45
N GLY A 180 13.10 -5.77 3.82
CA GLY A 180 12.65 -4.40 4.10
C GLY A 180 12.29 -3.56 2.88
N PHE A 181 12.39 -4.10 1.67
CA PHE A 181 11.89 -3.46 0.46
C PHE A 181 10.36 -3.62 0.39
N SER A 182 9.64 -2.55 0.08
CA SER A 182 8.22 -2.62 -0.25
C SER A 182 8.00 -3.23 -1.64
N ARG A 183 6.79 -3.71 -1.90
CA ARG A 183 6.41 -4.36 -3.16
C ARG A 183 6.72 -3.47 -4.38
N GLY A 184 7.54 -3.97 -5.29
CA GLY A 184 7.98 -3.25 -6.49
C GLY A 184 9.16 -2.29 -6.26
N ALA A 185 9.61 -2.09 -5.03
CA ALA A 185 10.83 -1.34 -4.75
C ALA A 185 12.05 -2.11 -5.26
N PHE A 186 12.99 -1.38 -5.84
CA PHE A 186 14.22 -1.94 -6.38
C PHE A 186 15.39 -0.99 -6.20
N GLU A 187 16.60 -1.56 -6.17
CA GLU A 187 17.85 -0.83 -6.20
C GLU A 187 18.74 -1.48 -7.25
N LEU A 188 19.27 -0.67 -8.17
CA LEU A 188 20.24 -1.10 -9.17
C LEU A 188 21.63 -0.63 -8.74
N LEU A 189 22.61 -1.52 -8.72
CA LEU A 189 24.00 -1.23 -8.42
C LEU A 189 24.89 -1.66 -9.61
N PRO A 190 25.97 -0.93 -9.94
CA PRO A 190 26.99 -1.48 -10.82
C PRO A 190 27.61 -2.71 -10.15
N TYR A 191 27.92 -3.75 -10.92
CA TYR A 191 28.67 -4.89 -10.40
C TYR A 191 30.13 -4.47 -10.19
N SER A 192 30.47 -4.16 -8.94
CA SER A 192 31.84 -4.18 -8.45
C SER A 192 32.20 -5.61 -8.07
N GLU A 193 33.43 -6.05 -8.32
CA GLU A 193 33.97 -7.30 -7.77
C GLU A 193 34.29 -7.10 -6.28
N GLU A 194 33.24 -7.06 -5.46
CA GLU A 194 33.37 -7.31 -4.02
C GLU A 194 33.85 -8.76 -3.87
N LYS A 195 35.11 -8.93 -3.45
CA LYS A 195 35.69 -10.24 -3.15
C LYS A 195 34.83 -10.91 -2.06
N GLU A 196 34.36 -12.12 -2.33
CA GLU A 196 33.80 -13.02 -1.32
C GLU A 196 34.91 -13.47 -0.37
N ASN A 197 35.29 -12.61 0.57
CA ASN A 197 35.99 -13.02 1.78
C ASN A 197 34.93 -13.20 2.88
N GLY A 198 34.45 -14.44 3.03
CA GLY A 198 33.80 -14.85 4.27
C GLY A 198 34.86 -15.08 5.34
N GLU A 199 34.81 -14.34 6.44
CA GLU A 199 35.45 -14.71 7.70
C GLU A 199 34.55 -14.27 8.87
N GLU A 200 34.10 -15.24 9.65
CA GLU A 200 33.75 -15.01 11.05
C GLU A 200 35.06 -14.84 11.83
N LYS A 201 35.18 -13.80 12.66
CA LYS A 201 36.17 -13.80 13.75
C LYS A 201 35.77 -12.86 14.88
N GLU A 202 35.80 -13.41 16.09
CA GLU A 202 35.53 -12.67 17.32
C GLU A 202 36.80 -12.00 17.90
N THR A 203 36.55 -11.00 18.75
CA THR A 203 37.35 -10.56 19.93
C THR A 203 38.63 -9.70 19.82
N SER A 204 38.54 -8.52 20.48
CA SER A 204 39.56 -7.75 21.24
C SER A 204 40.83 -7.23 20.52
N SER A 205 41.32 -5.99 20.70
CA SER A 205 40.87 -4.77 21.44
C SER A 205 41.58 -3.52 20.83
N GLU A 206 41.46 -2.25 21.25
CA GLU A 206 40.74 -1.63 22.38
C GLU A 206 40.16 -0.22 22.05
N SER A 207 40.64 0.89 22.65
CA SER A 207 40.17 2.28 22.42
C SER A 207 41.24 3.33 22.83
N PRO A 208 41.07 4.65 22.55
CA PRO A 208 40.22 5.50 23.42
C PRO A 208 39.36 6.59 22.71
N GLN A 209 38.09 6.69 23.16
CA GLN A 209 37.22 7.88 23.44
C GLN A 209 37.22 9.09 22.45
N LYS A 210 36.11 9.75 22.08
CA LYS A 210 34.83 10.14 22.75
C LYS A 210 33.73 10.34 21.66
N GLU A 211 32.41 10.52 21.87
CA GLU A 211 31.40 10.31 22.94
C GLU A 211 29.97 10.46 22.31
N GLY A 212 28.88 10.21 23.07
CA GLY A 212 27.48 10.56 22.67
C GLY A 212 26.52 9.36 22.50
N SER A 213 25.62 9.17 23.46
CA SER A 213 24.70 8.00 23.63
C SER A 213 23.21 8.35 23.32
N PRO A 214 22.20 7.42 23.30
CA PRO A 214 22.20 6.08 23.90
C PRO A 214 21.50 4.89 23.18
N LYS A 215 22.15 3.73 23.31
CA LYS A 215 21.68 2.35 23.56
C LYS A 215 20.17 2.02 23.42
N LEU A 216 19.87 1.03 22.57
CA LEU A 216 18.76 0.09 22.75
C LEU A 216 19.31 -1.27 23.23
N SER A 217 18.75 -1.82 24.31
CA SER A 217 19.13 -3.12 24.87
C SER A 217 18.23 -4.24 24.36
N VAL A 218 18.80 -5.31 23.80
CA VAL A 218 18.08 -6.53 23.42
C VAL A 218 18.36 -7.63 24.44
N PHE A 219 17.30 -8.13 25.10
CA PHE A 219 17.38 -9.27 26.01
C PHE A 219 17.28 -10.60 25.23
N PRO A 220 18.17 -11.58 25.45
CA PRO A 220 18.05 -12.90 24.83
C PRO A 220 17.03 -13.77 25.58
N ILE A 221 15.98 -14.21 24.88
CA ILE A 221 14.97 -15.14 25.42
C ILE A 221 15.61 -16.53 25.58
N LYS A 222 15.66 -17.03 26.82
CA LYS A 222 16.30 -18.30 27.16
C LYS A 222 15.49 -19.52 26.70
N LYS A 223 16.23 -20.54 26.27
CA LYS A 223 15.77 -21.87 25.87
C LYS A 223 15.49 -22.75 27.10
N TRP A 224 14.23 -23.13 27.32
CA TRP A 224 13.73 -24.03 28.37
C TRP A 224 12.38 -24.57 27.86
N MET A 225 12.02 -25.86 27.89
CA MET A 225 12.59 -27.04 28.55
C MET A 225 12.09 -28.32 27.84
N SER A 226 12.93 -29.36 27.72
CA SER A 226 12.49 -30.73 27.39
C SER A 226 13.37 -31.79 28.08
N ARG A 227 13.44 -31.74 29.41
CA ARG A 227 14.02 -32.80 30.24
C ARG A 227 12.91 -33.47 31.05
N ALA A 228 12.17 -34.37 30.41
CA ALA A 228 11.13 -35.18 31.06
C ALA A 228 11.00 -36.55 30.38
N LYS A 229 11.90 -37.49 30.72
CA LYS A 229 11.74 -38.97 30.67
C LYS A 229 13.08 -39.67 30.93
N ARG A 230 13.32 -40.04 32.20
CA ARG A 230 14.07 -41.23 32.68
C ARG A 230 14.14 -41.21 34.20
N ALA A 231 13.12 -41.79 34.84
CA ALA A 231 13.06 -42.07 36.28
C ALA A 231 11.93 -43.08 36.57
N LYS A 232 12.06 -44.28 36.01
CA LYS A 232 11.54 -45.57 36.48
C LYS A 232 12.15 -46.67 35.60
#